data_AF-A0A381XDL7-F1
#
_entry.id   AF-A0A381XDL7-F1
#
_cell.length_a   1.000
_cell.length_b   1.000
_cell.length_c   1.000
_cell.angle_alpha   90.00
_cell.angle_beta   90.00
_cell.angle_gamma   90.00
#
_symmetry.space_group_name_H-M   'P 1'
#
loop_
_entity.id
_entity.type
_entity.pdbx_description
1 polymer ?
#
loop_
_entity_poly.entity_id
_entity_poly.type
_entity_poly.pdbx_seq_one_letter_code
_entity_poly.pdbx_strand_id
1 'polypeptide(L)'
;MDVIYKKDTDLNPLSFRPQRGILPRRLQQSLEELERPFFYDLSNLEKGAAIAIQLNNDLLIISVHKDRLYNESAFVFLLWMFFASLILLLLSYLFMKGQIRPLKRLAIIAETFGRGLDAPELKGSGSLEIRQTTNAFNQMRTRIKRFLKQRTDMLAGVSHDLRTPLTRMKLQLSLMKDDDAKKELEYDIKEMTAMLNSYVSFV
;
A
#
# COMPACT_ATOMS: atom_id res chain seq x y z
N MET A 1 -35.63 -32.65 22.99
CA MET A 1 -35.77 -33.87 22.19
C MET A 1 -36.95 -34.52 22.82
N ASP A 2 -38.05 -34.56 22.08
CA ASP A 2 -39.33 -34.91 22.67
C ASP A 2 -39.71 -36.25 22.06
N VAL A 3 -39.93 -37.24 22.92
CA VAL A 3 -40.26 -38.61 22.54
C VAL A 3 -41.73 -38.82 22.85
N ILE A 4 -42.53 -38.96 21.81
CA ILE A 4 -43.97 -39.23 21.93
C ILE A 4 -44.18 -40.70 21.57
N TYR A 5 -44.74 -41.45 22.51
CA TYR A 5 -45.09 -42.85 22.33
C TYR A 5 -46.60 -42.96 22.12
N LYS A 6 -47.01 -43.52 20.97
CA LYS A 6 -48.41 -43.80 20.66
C LYS A 6 -48.60 -45.31 20.54
N LYS A 7 -49.53 -45.85 21.32
CA LYS A 7 -49.86 -47.28 21.37
C LYS A 7 -50.89 -47.63 20.30
N ASP A 8 -50.80 -48.82 19.69
CA ASP A 8 -51.77 -49.37 18.72
C ASP A 8 -52.00 -48.46 17.48
N THR A 9 -50.93 -48.03 16.81
CA THR A 9 -51.04 -47.24 15.57
C THR A 9 -50.08 -47.76 14.51
N ASP A 10 -50.61 -48.15 13.36
CA ASP A 10 -49.84 -48.70 12.25
C ASP A 10 -49.37 -47.60 11.28
N LEU A 11 -48.20 -47.78 10.65
CA LEU A 11 -47.61 -46.79 9.74
C LEU A 11 -48.39 -46.77 8.40
N ASN A 12 -49.12 -45.68 8.13
CA ASN A 12 -49.85 -45.52 6.87
C ASN A 12 -48.87 -45.13 5.72
N PRO A 13 -48.72 -45.94 4.65
CA PRO A 13 -47.72 -45.72 3.59
C PRO A 13 -47.97 -44.50 2.68
N LEU A 14 -49.14 -43.86 2.79
CA LEU A 14 -49.54 -42.75 1.92
C LEU A 14 -48.92 -41.38 2.26
N SER A 15 -48.17 -41.25 3.35
CA SER A 15 -47.46 -40.00 3.72
C SER A 15 -46.00 -39.94 3.23
N PHE A 16 -45.54 -40.93 2.46
CA PHE A 16 -44.15 -41.02 2.00
C PHE A 16 -43.88 -40.07 0.83
N ARG A 17 -43.15 -38.97 1.07
CA ARG A 17 -42.54 -38.17 0.00
C ARG A 17 -41.02 -38.33 0.04
N PRO A 18 -40.39 -38.99 -0.96
CA PRO A 18 -38.95 -39.14 -0.98
C PRO A 18 -38.28 -37.77 -1.14
N GLN A 19 -37.50 -37.37 -0.14
CA GLN A 19 -36.77 -36.11 -0.17
C GLN A 19 -35.33 -36.32 -0.63
N ARG A 20 -34.92 -35.55 -1.63
CA ARG A 20 -33.56 -35.60 -2.17
C ARG A 20 -32.66 -34.67 -1.36
N GLY A 21 -31.61 -35.21 -0.75
CA GLY A 21 -30.61 -34.44 -0.01
C GLY A 21 -29.54 -35.32 0.62
N ILE A 22 -28.49 -34.72 1.17
CA ILE A 22 -27.38 -35.43 1.84
C ILE A 22 -27.85 -36.04 3.18
N LEU A 23 -28.70 -35.32 3.93
CA LEU A 23 -29.25 -35.78 5.20
C LEU A 23 -30.15 -37.03 5.09
N PRO A 24 -31.16 -37.07 4.19
CA PRO A 24 -31.99 -38.26 3.99
C PRO A 24 -31.18 -39.52 3.67
N ARG A 25 -30.12 -39.42 2.84
CA ARG A 25 -29.27 -40.57 2.50
C ARG A 25 -28.51 -41.13 3.71
N ARG A 26 -27.97 -40.26 4.56
CA ARG A 26 -27.27 -40.69 5.77
C ARG A 26 -28.22 -41.26 6.81
N LEU A 27 -29.39 -40.65 6.99
CA LEU A 27 -30.45 -41.16 7.87
C LEU A 27 -30.94 -42.53 7.41
N GLN A 28 -31.16 -42.70 6.11
CA GLN A 28 -31.58 -43.99 5.56
C GLN A 28 -30.54 -45.07 5.83
N GLN A 29 -29.25 -44.84 5.55
CA GLN A 29 -28.18 -45.81 5.82
C GLN A 29 -28.08 -46.21 7.31
N SER A 30 -28.20 -45.25 8.23
CA SER A 30 -28.12 -45.54 9.66
C SER A 30 -29.38 -46.22 10.23
N LEU A 31 -30.53 -46.02 9.60
CA LEU A 31 -31.79 -46.64 10.02
C LEU A 31 -32.03 -47.99 9.32
N GLU A 32 -31.37 -48.26 8.20
CA GLU A 32 -31.39 -49.55 7.50
C GLU A 32 -30.78 -50.69 8.35
N GLU A 33 -29.82 -50.36 9.22
CA GLU A 33 -29.24 -51.28 10.21
C GLU A 33 -30.23 -51.76 11.28
N LEU A 34 -31.38 -51.09 11.47
CA LEU A 34 -32.34 -51.44 12.52
C LEU A 34 -33.31 -52.57 12.13
N GLU A 35 -33.26 -53.10 10.90
CA GLU A 35 -34.15 -54.16 10.37
C GLU A 35 -35.65 -53.96 10.69
N ARG A 36 -36.11 -52.71 10.82
CA ARG A 36 -37.48 -52.35 11.21
C ARG A 36 -38.06 -51.28 10.28
N PRO A 37 -39.39 -51.27 10.06
CA PRO A 37 -40.02 -50.20 9.30
C PRO A 37 -39.88 -48.87 10.06
N PHE A 38 -39.22 -47.90 9.42
CA PHE A 38 -39.02 -46.56 9.94
C PHE A 38 -39.56 -45.51 8.96
N PHE A 39 -40.03 -44.39 9.50
CA PHE A 39 -40.47 -43.22 8.77
C PHE A 39 -39.68 -42.00 9.25
N TYR A 40 -39.32 -41.13 8.33
CA TYR A 40 -38.71 -39.85 8.65
C TYR A 40 -39.47 -38.75 7.88
N ASP A 41 -39.87 -37.70 8.57
CA ASP A 41 -40.41 -36.50 7.94
C ASP A 41 -39.42 -35.35 8.10
N LEU A 42 -38.85 -34.93 6.97
CA LEU A 42 -38.00 -33.75 6.84
C LEU A 42 -38.71 -32.61 6.10
N SER A 43 -40.02 -32.74 5.83
CA SER A 43 -40.77 -31.81 4.97
C SER A 43 -40.92 -30.44 5.60
N ASN A 44 -40.80 -30.36 6.94
CA ASN A 44 -40.93 -29.14 7.70
C ASN A 44 -39.73 -28.91 8.62
N LEU A 45 -38.57 -28.67 8.01
CA LEU A 45 -37.32 -28.32 8.70
C LEU A 45 -37.44 -27.09 9.63
N GLU A 46 -38.45 -26.23 9.44
CA GLU A 46 -38.72 -25.08 10.31
C GLU A 46 -39.33 -25.44 11.68
N LYS A 47 -39.81 -26.67 11.88
CA LYS A 47 -40.27 -27.20 13.18
C LYS A 47 -39.34 -28.24 13.77
N GLY A 48 -38.45 -28.82 12.96
CA GLY A 48 -37.52 -29.87 13.35
C GLY A 48 -37.63 -31.10 12.44
N ALA A 49 -36.81 -32.12 12.70
CA ALA A 49 -36.93 -33.42 12.04
C ALA A 49 -37.71 -34.37 12.95
N ALA A 50 -38.75 -35.03 12.42
CA ALA A 50 -39.47 -36.07 13.12
C ALA A 50 -39.09 -37.43 12.55
N ILE A 51 -38.58 -38.32 13.41
CA ILE A 51 -38.26 -39.71 13.05
C ILE A 51 -39.25 -40.59 13.81
N ALA A 52 -40.09 -41.33 13.09
CA ALA A 52 -41.02 -42.29 13.66
C ALA A 52 -40.51 -43.72 13.39
N ILE A 53 -40.31 -44.50 14.44
CA ILE A 53 -39.86 -45.89 14.35
C ILE A 53 -40.99 -46.77 14.87
N GLN A 54 -41.37 -47.79 14.09
CA GLN A 54 -42.38 -48.76 14.52
C GLN A 54 -41.72 -49.86 15.38
N LEU A 55 -42.22 -50.03 16.60
CA LEU A 55 -41.88 -51.12 17.49
C LEU A 55 -43.13 -51.98 17.67
N ASN A 56 -43.21 -53.09 16.93
CA ASN A 56 -44.36 -54.00 16.95
C ASN A 56 -45.68 -53.25 16.64
N ASN A 57 -46.57 -53.07 17.64
CA ASN A 57 -47.84 -52.32 17.52
C ASN A 57 -47.76 -50.84 17.94
N ASP A 58 -46.58 -50.38 18.34
CA ASP A 58 -46.41 -49.06 18.92
C ASP A 58 -45.49 -48.17 18.08
N LEU A 59 -45.85 -46.89 18.01
CA LEU A 59 -45.13 -45.89 17.25
C LEU A 59 -44.32 -45.02 18.20
N LEU A 60 -43.00 -45.03 18.01
CA LEU A 60 -42.07 -44.17 18.74
C LEU A 60 -41.68 -42.99 17.85
N ILE A 61 -42.13 -41.79 18.18
CA ILE A 61 -41.86 -40.57 17.42
C ILE A 61 -40.81 -39.75 18.19
N ILE A 62 -39.61 -39.61 17.60
CA ILE A 62 -38.54 -38.75 18.09
C ILE A 62 -38.59 -37.43 17.30
N SER A 63 -38.90 -36.34 18.00
CA SER A 63 -38.87 -34.99 17.42
C SER A 63 -37.58 -34.26 17.82
N VAL A 64 -36.80 -33.86 16.82
CA VAL A 64 -35.56 -33.10 16.97
C VAL A 64 -35.81 -31.65 16.58
N HIS A 65 -35.88 -30.76 17.57
CA HIS A 65 -36.09 -29.32 17.36
C HIS A 65 -34.99 -28.66 16.51
N LYS A 66 -35.41 -27.70 15.66
CA LYS A 66 -34.57 -26.99 14.67
C LYS A 66 -33.38 -26.22 15.25
N ASP A 67 -33.42 -25.86 16.54
CA ASP A 67 -32.40 -25.05 17.21
C ASP A 67 -31.04 -25.75 17.31
N ARG A 68 -30.96 -27.03 16.93
CA ARG A 68 -29.70 -27.78 16.78
C ARG A 68 -29.19 -27.89 15.35
N LEU A 69 -29.99 -27.49 14.34
CA LEU A 69 -29.66 -27.65 12.92
C LEU A 69 -29.11 -26.35 12.28
N TYR A 70 -29.45 -25.19 12.84
CA TYR A 70 -28.89 -23.89 12.46
C TYR A 70 -28.35 -23.19 13.71
N ASN A 71 -27.02 -23.22 13.89
CA ASN A 71 -26.37 -22.44 14.93
C ASN A 71 -26.37 -20.96 14.48
N GLU A 72 -27.39 -20.19 14.89
CA GLU A 72 -27.46 -18.73 14.73
C GLU A 72 -26.15 -18.03 15.15
N SER A 73 -25.45 -18.62 16.12
CA SER A 73 -24.12 -18.22 16.58
C SER A 73 -23.05 -18.20 15.47
N ALA A 74 -23.10 -19.13 14.51
CA ALA A 74 -22.11 -19.23 13.43
C ALA A 74 -22.28 -18.11 12.40
N PHE A 75 -23.51 -17.77 12.05
CA PHE A 75 -23.78 -16.66 11.13
C PHE A 75 -23.40 -15.32 11.75
N VAL A 76 -23.77 -15.10 13.01
CA VAL A 76 -23.37 -13.89 13.77
C VAL A 76 -21.85 -13.79 13.87
N PHE A 77 -21.16 -14.90 14.13
CA PHE A 77 -19.69 -14.95 14.16
C PHE A 77 -19.06 -14.59 12.79
N LEU A 78 -19.56 -15.16 11.70
CA LEU A 78 -19.06 -14.85 10.35
C LEU A 78 -19.29 -13.38 9.98
N LEU A 79 -20.46 -12.84 10.33
CA LEU A 79 -20.78 -11.43 10.11
C LEU A 79 -19.82 -10.53 10.91
N TRP A 80 -19.58 -10.84 12.18
CA TRP A 80 -18.57 -10.15 13.00
C TRP A 80 -17.17 -10.23 12.39
N MET A 81 -16.74 -11.41 11.93
CA MET A 81 -15.44 -11.61 11.29
C MET A 81 -15.30 -10.76 10.02
N PHE A 82 -16.36 -10.70 9.22
CA PHE A 82 -16.40 -9.88 8.01
C PHE A 82 -16.26 -8.39 8.34
N PHE A 83 -17.04 -7.87 9.30
CA PHE A 83 -16.95 -6.48 9.72
C PHE A 83 -15.58 -6.14 10.32
N ALA A 84 -15.03 -7.00 11.18
CA ALA A 84 -13.70 -6.82 11.75
C ALA A 84 -12.62 -6.77 10.66
N SER A 85 -12.70 -7.68 9.67
CA SER A 85 -11.80 -7.69 8.52
C SER A 85 -11.90 -6.41 7.70
N LEU A 86 -13.12 -5.95 7.42
CA LEU A 86 -13.35 -4.72 6.66
C LEU A 86 -12.80 -3.49 7.38
N ILE A 87 -12.98 -3.41 8.70
CA ILE A 87 -12.42 -2.34 9.54
C ILE A 87 -10.88 -2.37 9.47
N LEU A 88 -10.26 -3.53 9.67
CA LEU A 88 -8.80 -3.67 9.61
C LEU A 88 -8.25 -3.29 8.24
N LEU A 89 -8.93 -3.68 7.16
CA LEU A 89 -8.55 -3.33 5.79
C LEU A 89 -8.64 -1.82 5.56
N LEU A 90 -9.72 -1.18 6.03
CA LEU A 90 -9.90 0.26 5.94
C LEU A 90 -8.79 1.02 6.71
N LEU A 91 -8.49 0.61 7.94
CA LEU A 91 -7.42 1.19 8.74
C LEU A 91 -6.06 1.03 8.06
N SER A 92 -5.76 -0.17 7.55
CA SER A 92 -4.53 -0.46 6.81
C SER A 92 -4.39 0.43 5.58
N TYR A 93 -5.45 0.58 4.78
CA TYR A 93 -5.45 1.45 3.61
C TYR A 93 -5.19 2.92 3.97
N LEU A 94 -5.85 3.45 5.01
CA LEU A 94 -5.63 4.83 5.46
C LEU A 94 -4.19 5.06 5.93
N PHE A 95 -3.64 4.11 6.68
CA PHE A 95 -2.26 4.14 7.15
C PHE A 95 -1.27 4.12 5.99
N MET A 96 -1.46 3.19 5.04
CA MET A 96 -0.64 3.06 3.83
C MET A 96 -0.67 4.35 2.99
N LYS A 97 -1.85 4.95 2.81
CA LYS A 97 -2.01 6.22 2.08
C LYS A 97 -1.25 7.36 2.75
N GLY A 98 -1.19 7.37 4.08
CA GLY A 98 -0.41 8.32 4.87
C GLY A 98 1.10 8.20 4.67
N GLN A 99 1.62 6.99 4.41
CA GLN A 99 3.05 6.74 4.23
C GLN A 99 3.54 6.86 2.78
N ILE A 100 2.77 6.34 1.81
CA ILE A 100 3.19 6.30 0.40
C ILE A 100 3.20 7.70 -0.24
N ARG A 101 2.23 8.56 0.14
CA ARG A 101 2.09 9.89 -0.49
C ARG A 101 3.31 10.80 -0.23
N PRO A 102 3.84 10.93 1.00
CA PRO A 102 5.08 11.66 1.27
C PRO A 102 6.28 11.09 0.51
N LEU A 103 6.42 9.77 0.40
CA LEU A 103 7.53 9.12 -0.27
C LEU A 103 7.55 9.42 -1.78
N LYS A 104 6.39 9.35 -2.45
CA LYS A 104 6.27 9.75 -3.86
C LYS A 104 6.64 11.22 -4.08
N ARG A 105 6.23 12.10 -3.15
CA ARG A 105 6.56 13.53 -3.24
C ARG A 105 8.06 13.77 -3.10
N LEU A 106 8.72 13.08 -2.19
CA LEU A 106 10.18 13.13 -2.04
C LEU A 106 10.89 12.71 -3.33
N ALA A 107 10.47 11.60 -3.95
CA ALA A 107 11.05 11.13 -5.21
C ALA A 107 10.95 12.16 -6.35
N ILE A 108 9.77 12.74 -6.56
CA ILE A 108 9.54 13.75 -7.61
C ILE A 108 10.43 14.98 -7.38
N ILE A 109 10.51 15.46 -6.14
CA ILE A 109 11.29 16.64 -5.79
C ILE A 109 12.80 16.36 -5.89
N ALA A 110 13.25 15.17 -5.51
CA ALA A 110 14.63 14.74 -5.67
C ALA A 110 15.03 14.67 -7.15
N GLU A 111 14.18 14.12 -8.02
CA GLU A 111 14.41 14.10 -9.45
C GLU A 111 14.43 15.51 -10.06
N THR A 112 13.46 16.35 -9.68
CA THR A 112 13.38 17.75 -10.13
C THR A 112 14.64 18.52 -9.75
N PHE A 113 15.09 18.39 -8.50
CA PHE A 113 16.32 19.01 -8.02
C PHE A 113 17.57 18.44 -8.72
N GLY A 114 17.60 17.12 -8.96
CA GLY A 114 18.70 16.45 -9.67
C GLY A 114 18.86 16.92 -11.12
N ARG A 115 17.78 17.41 -11.75
CA ARG A 115 17.80 18.04 -13.09
C ARG A 115 18.24 19.52 -13.06
N GLY A 116 18.63 20.06 -11.90
CA GLY A 116 19.04 21.45 -11.73
C GLY A 116 17.89 22.45 -11.66
N LEU A 117 16.63 21.98 -11.61
CA LEU A 117 15.46 22.85 -11.45
C LEU A 117 15.29 23.24 -9.98
N ASP A 118 14.80 24.45 -9.72
CA ASP A 118 14.50 24.83 -8.35
C ASP A 118 13.26 24.09 -7.85
N ALA A 119 13.49 23.15 -6.94
CA ALA A 119 12.42 22.41 -6.28
C ALA A 119 12.18 22.99 -4.88
N PRO A 120 10.93 23.16 -4.43
CA PRO A 120 10.63 23.67 -3.09
C PRO A 120 11.11 22.73 -1.99
N GLU A 121 11.29 23.27 -0.79
CA GLU A 121 11.63 22.46 0.38
C GLU A 121 10.48 21.51 0.75
N LEU A 122 10.83 20.26 1.09
CA LEU A 122 9.86 19.26 1.48
C LEU A 122 9.53 19.40 2.97
N LYS A 123 8.23 19.48 3.28
CA LYS A 123 7.74 19.35 4.65
C LYS A 123 7.76 17.88 5.06
N GLY A 124 8.45 17.56 6.17
CA GLY A 124 8.47 16.21 6.72
C GLY A 124 7.04 15.74 7.09
N SER A 125 6.61 14.62 6.53
CA SER A 125 5.31 13.98 6.82
C SER A 125 5.42 12.46 6.65
N GLY A 126 4.48 11.71 7.24
CA GLY A 126 4.54 10.25 7.29
C GLY A 126 5.26 9.72 8.53
N SER A 127 5.86 8.53 8.41
CA SER A 127 6.59 7.89 9.50
C SER A 127 7.85 8.66 9.90
N LEU A 128 8.44 8.29 11.03
CA LEU A 128 9.66 8.93 11.54
C LEU A 128 10.80 8.84 10.53
N GLU A 129 10.96 7.68 9.89
CA GLU A 129 11.99 7.38 8.91
C GLU A 129 11.84 8.29 7.69
N ILE A 130 10.62 8.43 7.16
CA ILE A 130 10.35 9.30 5.99
C ILE A 130 10.66 10.76 6.33
N ARG A 131 10.30 11.21 7.54
CA ARG A 131 10.61 12.57 8.01
C ARG A 131 12.11 12.78 8.13
N GLN A 132 12.85 11.82 8.67
CA GLN A 132 14.32 11.88 8.77
C GLN A 132 14.97 11.94 7.38
N THR A 133 14.57 11.08 6.44
CA THR A 133 15.07 11.10 5.05
C THR A 133 14.76 12.45 4.38
N THR A 134 13.55 12.99 4.59
CA THR A 134 13.16 14.31 4.06
C THR A 134 14.08 15.41 4.58
N ASN A 135 14.38 15.41 5.88
CA ASN A 135 15.28 16.38 6.48
C ASN A 135 16.72 16.24 5.93
N ALA A 136 17.21 15.01 5.82
CA ALA A 136 18.54 14.74 5.24
C ALA A 136 18.63 15.22 3.79
N PHE A 137 17.59 14.99 2.99
CA PHE A 137 17.51 15.49 1.62
C PHE A 137 17.51 17.03 1.57
N ASN A 138 16.71 17.70 2.40
CA ASN A 138 16.70 19.17 2.45
C ASN A 138 18.06 19.75 2.85
N GLN A 139 18.75 19.12 3.80
CA GLN A 139 20.11 19.51 4.19
C GLN A 139 21.10 19.35 3.02
N MET A 140 21.04 18.22 2.31
CA MET A 140 21.87 17.97 1.12
C MET A 140 21.61 19.02 0.03
N ARG A 141 20.34 19.30 -0.30
CA ARG A 141 19.93 20.36 -1.25
C ARG A 141 20.53 21.71 -0.86
N THR A 142 20.45 22.07 0.41
CA THR A 142 20.98 23.34 0.93
C THR A 142 22.50 23.41 0.80
N ARG A 143 23.21 22.31 1.11
CA ARG A 143 24.67 22.22 0.95
C ARG A 143 25.08 22.36 -0.51
N ILE A 144 24.39 21.68 -1.43
CA ILE A 144 24.68 21.75 -2.86
C ILE A 144 24.43 23.16 -3.40
N LYS A 145 23.28 23.78 -3.06
CA LYS A 145 22.99 25.16 -3.46
C LYS A 145 24.06 26.13 -2.96
N ARG A 146 24.47 26.00 -1.70
CA ARG A 146 25.54 26.82 -1.12
C ARG A 146 26.87 26.60 -1.84
N PHE A 147 27.24 25.36 -2.11
CA PHE A 147 28.47 25.01 -2.82
C PHE A 147 28.50 25.61 -4.23
N LEU A 148 27.39 25.49 -4.98
CA LEU A 148 27.26 26.10 -6.31
C LEU A 148 27.39 27.62 -6.23
N LYS A 149 26.71 28.27 -5.29
CA LYS A 149 26.82 29.71 -5.07
C LYS A 149 28.25 30.14 -4.74
N GLN A 150 28.91 29.44 -3.82
CA GLN A 150 30.30 29.73 -3.44
C GLN A 150 31.26 29.59 -4.62
N ARG A 151 31.08 28.57 -5.47
CA ARG A 151 31.88 28.40 -6.68
C ARG A 151 31.67 29.55 -7.67
N THR A 152 30.43 29.94 -7.91
CA THR A 152 30.10 31.10 -8.77
C THR A 152 30.69 32.39 -8.22
N ASP A 153 30.51 32.68 -6.93
CA ASP A 153 31.02 33.88 -6.27
C ASP A 153 32.57 33.90 -6.32
N MET A 154 33.23 32.76 -6.11
CA MET A 154 34.70 32.63 -6.21
C MET A 154 35.18 32.92 -7.63
N LEU A 155 34.54 32.36 -8.67
CA LEU A 155 34.93 32.59 -10.06
C LEU A 155 34.78 34.06 -10.47
N ALA A 156 33.72 34.73 -10.00
CA ALA A 156 33.53 36.16 -10.18
C ALA A 156 34.64 36.98 -9.47
N GLY A 157 34.98 36.60 -8.24
CA GLY A 157 36.06 37.23 -7.46
C GLY A 157 37.43 37.09 -8.13
N VAL A 158 37.81 35.88 -8.54
CA VAL A 158 39.08 35.64 -9.25
C VAL A 158 39.17 36.46 -10.54
N SER A 159 38.06 36.54 -11.28
CA SER A 159 38.00 37.32 -12.53
C SER A 159 38.18 38.82 -12.30
N HIS A 160 37.59 39.33 -11.21
CA HIS A 160 37.79 40.71 -10.78
C HIS A 160 39.27 40.96 -10.40
N ASP A 161 39.87 40.06 -9.63
CA ASP A 161 41.23 40.23 -9.13
C ASP A 161 42.29 40.13 -10.24
N LEU A 162 42.06 39.28 -11.25
CA LEU A 162 42.93 39.14 -12.43
C LEU A 162 42.87 40.34 -13.39
N ARG A 163 41.80 41.15 -13.36
CA ARG A 163 41.70 42.36 -14.19
C ARG A 163 42.74 43.41 -13.82
N THR A 164 43.10 43.50 -12.54
CA THR A 164 44.11 44.44 -12.03
C THR A 164 45.52 44.18 -12.57
N PRO A 165 46.11 42.97 -12.45
CA PRO A 165 47.42 42.69 -13.04
C PRO A 165 47.39 42.73 -14.57
N LEU A 166 46.31 42.30 -15.24
CA LEU A 166 46.18 42.43 -16.71
C LEU A 166 46.24 43.89 -17.15
N THR A 167 45.57 44.80 -16.44
CA THR A 167 45.62 46.25 -16.72
C THR A 167 47.03 46.80 -16.50
N ARG A 168 47.71 46.36 -15.44
CA ARG A 168 49.11 46.74 -15.18
C ARG A 168 50.05 46.25 -16.28
N MET A 169 49.89 45.02 -16.77
CA MET A 169 50.70 44.50 -17.89
C MET A 169 50.47 45.29 -19.18
N LYS A 170 49.22 45.68 -19.49
CA LYS A 170 48.93 46.59 -20.63
C LYS A 170 49.63 47.94 -20.48
N LEU A 171 49.65 48.52 -19.28
CA LEU A 171 50.37 49.77 -19.01
C LEU A 171 51.89 49.60 -19.19
N GLN A 172 52.47 48.50 -18.73
CA GLN A 172 53.91 48.22 -18.91
C GLN A 172 54.27 48.05 -20.40
N LEU A 173 53.44 47.36 -21.18
CA LEU A 173 53.62 47.25 -22.64
C LEU A 173 53.57 48.59 -23.35
N SER A 174 52.74 49.53 -22.88
CA SER A 174 52.68 50.88 -23.47
C SER A 174 53.99 51.68 -23.35
N LEU A 175 54.85 51.31 -22.39
CA LEU A 175 56.15 51.94 -22.12
C LEU A 175 57.32 51.20 -22.79
N MET A 176 57.07 50.07 -23.44
CA MET A 176 58.09 49.21 -24.04
C MET A 176 58.56 49.81 -25.37
N LYS A 177 59.87 49.77 -25.62
CA LYS A 177 60.52 50.39 -26.81
C LYS A 177 60.59 49.47 -28.03
N ASP A 178 60.55 48.16 -27.80
CA ASP A 178 60.56 47.14 -28.85
C ASP A 178 59.12 46.91 -29.34
N ASP A 179 58.84 47.38 -30.56
CA ASP A 179 57.50 47.36 -31.13
C ASP A 179 57.06 45.96 -31.59
N ASP A 180 58.00 45.09 -31.95
CA ASP A 180 57.69 43.72 -32.39
C ASP A 180 57.35 42.84 -31.18
N ALA A 181 58.18 42.87 -30.13
CA ALA A 181 57.92 42.16 -28.88
C ALA A 181 56.64 42.67 -28.16
N LYS A 182 56.37 43.98 -28.26
CA LYS A 182 55.16 44.60 -27.70
C LYS A 182 53.88 44.06 -28.35
N LYS A 183 53.84 43.95 -29.69
CA LYS A 183 52.66 43.44 -30.41
C LYS A 183 52.34 41.99 -30.05
N GLU A 184 53.37 41.15 -29.91
CA GLU A 184 53.21 39.75 -29.53
C GLU A 184 52.59 39.62 -28.13
N LEU A 185 53.16 40.31 -27.13
CA LEU A 185 52.63 40.30 -25.76
C LEU A 185 51.25 40.96 -25.64
N GLU A 186 50.96 41.98 -26.45
CA GLU A 186 49.63 42.59 -26.48
C GLU A 186 48.56 41.62 -27.01
N TYR A 187 48.92 40.79 -27.99
CA TYR A 187 48.07 39.72 -28.49
C TYR A 187 47.78 38.68 -27.39
N ASP A 188 48.81 38.20 -26.67
CA ASP A 188 48.65 37.23 -25.59
C ASP A 188 47.74 37.76 -24.47
N ILE A 189 47.94 39.01 -24.02
CA ILE A 189 47.09 39.61 -22.99
C ILE A 189 45.65 39.75 -23.47
N LYS A 190 45.44 40.08 -24.75
CA LYS A 190 44.10 40.18 -25.34
C LYS A 190 43.43 38.80 -25.36
N GLU A 191 44.16 37.75 -25.71
CA GLU A 191 43.67 36.38 -25.68
C GLU A 191 43.32 35.92 -24.26
N MET A 192 44.21 36.14 -23.29
CA MET A 192 43.95 35.87 -21.86
C MET A 192 42.71 36.62 -21.34
N THR A 193 42.55 37.88 -21.73
CA THR A 193 41.37 38.69 -21.36
C THR A 193 40.09 38.12 -21.99
N ALA A 194 40.15 37.68 -23.25
CA ALA A 194 39.01 37.09 -23.94
C ALA A 194 38.59 35.75 -23.32
N MET A 195 39.56 34.87 -23.00
CA MET A 195 39.31 33.61 -22.30
C MET A 195 38.63 33.84 -20.95
N LEU A 196 39.12 34.81 -20.17
CA LEU A 196 38.59 35.15 -18.86
C LEU A 196 37.15 35.69 -18.94
N ASN A 197 36.88 36.60 -19.88
CA ASN A 197 35.53 37.13 -20.09
C ASN A 197 34.54 36.05 -20.55
N SER A 198 34.98 35.13 -21.42
CA SER A 198 34.17 34.00 -21.87
C SER A 198 33.75 33.11 -20.69
N TYR A 199 34.68 32.82 -19.79
CA TYR A 199 34.41 31.98 -18.62
C TYR A 199 33.43 32.63 -17.63
N VAL A 200 33.52 33.95 -17.43
CA VAL A 200 32.57 34.71 -16.60
C VAL A 200 31.18 34.77 -17.24
N SER A 201 31.10 34.94 -18.56
CA SER A 201 29.80 35.00 -19.26
C SER A 201 29.01 33.70 -19.25
N PHE A 202 29.67 32.57 -18.95
CA PHE A 202 29.04 31.25 -18.90
C PHE A 202 28.33 30.97 -17.56
N VAL A 203 28.67 31.73 -16.50
CA VAL A 203 28.14 31.56 -15.14
C VAL A 203 27.03 32.56 -14.86
#